data_AF-E6X295-F1
#
_entry.id   AF-E6X295-F1
#
_cell.length_a   1.000
_cell.length_b   1.000
_cell.length_c   1.000
_cell.angle_alpha   90.00
_cell.angle_beta   90.00
_cell.angle_gamma   90.00
#
_symmetry.space_group_name_H-M   'P 1'
#
loop_
_entity.id
_entity.type
_entity.pdbx_description
1 polymer ?
#
loop_
_entity_poly.entity_id
_entity_poly.type
_entity_poly.pdbx_seq_one_letter_code
_entity_poly.pdbx_strand_id
1 'polypeptide(L)'
;MVRRSGKMQFLFWAFFFSVLLYLWILWIGVRTFLLHRGEIMQLPQQETALLFILYGLLILSTLSGTIVSIMIGNQSYIRRFGAMVILVFATIVASKGIFG
;
A
#
# COMPACT_ATOMS: atom_id res chain seq x y z
N MET A 1 -0.90 -23.98 -21.96
CA MET A 1 -2.09 -23.21 -21.50
C MET A 1 -2.30 -23.45 -20.01
N VAL A 2 -1.78 -22.58 -19.14
CA VAL A 2 -2.03 -22.69 -17.70
C VAL A 2 -3.41 -22.11 -17.44
N ARG A 3 -4.41 -22.97 -17.29
CA ARG A 3 -5.77 -22.59 -16.88
C ARG A 3 -5.73 -22.13 -15.42
N ARG A 4 -5.15 -20.95 -15.17
CA ARG A 4 -5.13 -20.34 -13.83
C ARG A 4 -6.57 -19.97 -13.50
N SER A 5 -7.12 -20.61 -12.47
CA SER A 5 -8.42 -20.26 -11.89
C SER A 5 -8.51 -18.73 -11.76
N GLY A 6 -9.58 -18.09 -12.25
CA GLY A 6 -9.73 -16.63 -12.23
C GLY A 6 -9.53 -16.02 -10.82
N LYS A 7 -9.80 -16.82 -9.78
CA LYS A 7 -9.50 -16.51 -8.38
C LYS A 7 -8.01 -16.25 -8.11
N MET A 8 -7.11 -17.06 -8.69
CA MET A 8 -5.65 -16.88 -8.59
C MET A 8 -5.17 -15.66 -9.37
N GLN A 9 -5.77 -15.37 -10.53
CA GLN A 9 -5.45 -14.16 -11.30
C GLN A 9 -5.87 -12.91 -10.52
N PHE A 10 -7.06 -12.92 -9.92
CA PHE A 10 -7.51 -11.83 -9.06
C PHE A 10 -6.54 -11.58 -7.89
N LEU A 11 -6.15 -12.62 -7.15
CA LEU A 11 -5.18 -12.49 -6.04
C LEU A 11 -3.84 -11.92 -6.50
N PHE A 12 -3.35 -12.36 -7.67
CA PHE A 12 -2.12 -11.82 -8.25
C PHE A 12 -2.26 -10.33 -8.55
N TRP A 13 -3.34 -9.93 -9.24
CA TRP A 13 -3.58 -8.54 -9.62
C TRP A 13 -3.81 -7.65 -8.41
N ALA A 14 -4.60 -8.09 -7.43
CA ALA A 14 -4.83 -7.36 -6.19
C ALA A 14 -3.53 -7.15 -5.41
N PHE A 15 -2.69 -8.19 -5.31
CA PHE A 15 -1.39 -8.07 -4.64
C PHE A 15 -0.45 -7.14 -5.41
N PHE A 16 -0.33 -7.32 -6.73
CA PHE A 16 0.50 -6.49 -7.59
C PHE A 16 0.10 -5.01 -7.51
N PHE A 17 -1.20 -4.73 -7.58
CA PHE A 17 -1.75 -3.38 -7.45
C PHE A 17 -1.45 -2.77 -6.07
N SER A 18 -1.55 -3.56 -4.99
CA SER A 18 -1.20 -3.10 -3.64
C SER A 18 0.28 -2.74 -3.53
N VAL A 19 1.17 -3.55 -4.12
CA VAL A 19 2.62 -3.23 -4.15
C VAL A 19 2.88 -1.95 -4.95
N LEU A 20 2.22 -1.78 -6.10
CA LEU A 20 2.36 -0.58 -6.92
C LEU A 20 1.89 0.67 -6.19
N LEU A 21 0.72 0.61 -5.54
CA LEU A 21 0.21 1.70 -4.69
C LEU A 21 1.20 2.05 -3.57
N TYR A 22 1.76 1.03 -2.90
CA TYR A 22 2.73 1.26 -1.83
C TYR A 22 4.02 1.93 -2.33
N LEU A 23 4.57 1.47 -3.45
CA LEU A 23 5.74 2.11 -4.06
C LEU A 23 5.43 3.55 -4.47
N TRP A 24 4.23 3.82 -4.95
CA TRP A 24 3.82 5.16 -5.32
C TRP A 24 3.68 6.08 -4.10
N ILE A 25 3.10 5.59 -3.00
CA ILE A 25 3.06 6.31 -1.72
C ILE A 25 4.46 6.62 -1.22
N LEU A 26 5.38 5.65 -1.25
CA LEU A 26 6.77 5.88 -0.86
C LEU A 26 7.43 6.95 -1.75
N TRP A 27 7.22 6.89 -3.06
CA TRP A 27 7.76 7.88 -3.99
C TRP A 27 7.25 9.30 -3.68
N ILE A 28 5.94 9.46 -3.50
CA ILE A 28 5.35 10.76 -3.15
C ILE A 28 5.84 11.22 -1.79
N GLY A 29 5.86 10.34 -0.78
CA GLY A 29 6.36 10.67 0.55
C GLY A 29 7.82 11.13 0.54
N VAL A 30 8.69 10.42 -0.18
CA VAL A 30 10.11 10.81 -0.33
C VAL A 30 10.22 12.15 -1.07
N ARG A 31 9.49 12.33 -2.18
CA ARG A 31 9.50 13.58 -2.96
C ARG A 31 9.04 14.77 -2.13
N THR A 32 7.94 14.62 -1.40
CA THR A 32 7.31 15.71 -0.66
C THR A 32 8.08 16.03 0.63
N PHE A 33 8.56 15.02 1.36
CA PHE A 33 9.12 15.23 2.71
C PHE A 33 10.65 15.18 2.79
N LEU A 34 11.33 14.41 1.93
CA LEU A 34 12.80 14.26 1.98
C LEU A 34 13.52 15.15 0.96
N LEU A 35 12.93 15.34 -0.23
CA LEU A 35 13.57 16.08 -1.32
C LEU A 35 13.27 17.59 -1.30
N HIS A 36 12.13 18.04 -0.75
CA HIS A 36 11.75 19.47 -0.69
C HIS A 36 12.24 20.20 0.57
N ARG A 37 13.41 19.83 1.10
CA ARG A 37 13.98 20.35 2.37
C ARG A 37 14.25 21.87 2.42
N GLY A 38 14.02 22.60 1.33
CA GLY A 38 14.29 24.04 1.20
C GLY A 38 13.06 24.96 1.36
N GLU A 39 11.84 24.48 1.12
CA GLU A 39 10.62 25.29 1.26
C GLU A 39 9.88 24.91 2.54
N ILE A 40 10.31 25.56 3.61
CA ILE A 40 9.75 25.43 4.94
C ILE A 40 8.37 26.13 4.97
N MET A 41 7.34 25.40 5.41
CA MET A 41 6.12 25.84 6.15
C MET A 41 4.71 25.58 5.60
N GLN A 42 4.50 24.96 4.43
CA GLN A 42 3.14 24.56 4.05
C GLN A 42 3.11 23.08 3.67
N LEU A 43 2.36 22.26 4.42
CA LEU A 43 1.99 20.93 3.93
C LEU A 43 1.21 21.16 2.64
N PRO A 44 1.74 20.73 1.49
CA PRO A 44 1.08 21.05 0.24
C PRO A 44 -0.20 20.18 0.21
N GLN A 45 -1.34 20.87 0.26
CA GLN A 45 -2.66 20.28 0.55
C GLN A 45 -3.01 19.20 -0.49
N GLN A 46 -2.58 19.39 -1.73
CA GLN A 46 -2.87 18.49 -2.84
C GLN A 46 -2.16 17.14 -2.66
N GLU A 47 -0.90 17.15 -2.25
CA GLU A 47 -0.07 15.96 -2.01
C GLU A 47 -0.53 15.23 -0.76
N THR A 48 -0.97 15.95 0.26
CA THR A 48 -1.53 15.35 1.48
C THR A 48 -2.85 14.66 1.19
N ALA A 49 -3.74 15.30 0.43
CA ALA A 49 -4.99 14.69 -0.02
C ALA A 49 -4.73 13.47 -0.92
N LEU A 50 -3.77 13.56 -1.84
CA LEU A 50 -3.34 12.45 -2.69
C LEU A 50 -2.83 11.27 -1.86
N LEU A 51 -1.96 11.51 -0.88
CA LEU A 51 -1.46 10.49 0.03
C LEU A 51 -2.60 9.83 0.81
N PHE A 52 -3.56 10.61 1.31
CA PHE A 52 -4.73 10.07 2.01
C PHE A 52 -5.56 9.14 1.12
N ILE A 53 -5.83 9.55 -0.13
CA ILE A 53 -6.55 8.73 -1.11
C ILE A 53 -5.76 7.45 -1.43
N LEU A 54 -4.46 7.56 -1.67
CA LEU A 54 -3.61 6.41 -1.99
C LEU A 54 -3.52 5.41 -0.83
N TYR A 55 -3.37 5.88 0.41
CA TYR A 55 -3.42 5.03 1.59
C TYR A 55 -4.79 4.35 1.75
N GLY A 56 -5.89 5.08 1.50
CA GLY A 56 -7.24 4.51 1.51
C GLY A 56 -7.39 3.39 0.48
N LEU A 57 -6.95 3.61 -0.76
CA LEU A 57 -6.96 2.60 -1.81
C LEU A 57 -6.07 1.40 -1.47
N LEU A 58 -4.89 1.65 -0.89
CA LEU A 58 -3.97 0.59 -0.48
C LEU A 58 -4.59 -0.29 0.61
N ILE A 59 -5.22 0.31 1.62
CA ILE A 59 -5.90 -0.42 2.70
C ILE A 59 -7.05 -1.25 2.13
N LEU A 60 -7.90 -0.68 1.28
CA LEU A 60 -9.03 -1.39 0.66
C LEU A 60 -8.56 -2.56 -0.22
N SER A 61 -7.54 -2.34 -1.05
CA SER A 61 -6.95 -3.39 -1.90
C SER A 61 -6.31 -4.50 -1.08
N THR A 62 -5.56 -4.14 -0.02
CA THR A 62 -4.88 -5.11 0.83
C THR A 62 -5.87 -5.93 1.66
N LEU A 63 -6.91 -5.29 2.21
CA LEU A 63 -7.97 -5.98 2.97
C LEU A 63 -8.81 -6.89 2.08
N SER A 64 -9.26 -6.41 0.92
CA SER A 64 -10.01 -7.25 -0.03
C SER A 64 -9.19 -8.45 -0.51
N GLY A 65 -7.91 -8.24 -0.84
CA GLY A 65 -6.99 -9.32 -1.15
C GLY A 65 -6.79 -10.32 0.00
N THR A 66 -6.68 -9.82 1.23
CA THR A 66 -6.58 -10.66 2.43
C THR A 66 -7.82 -11.53 2.60
N ILE A 67 -9.03 -10.93 2.57
CA ILE A 67 -10.31 -11.64 2.72
C ILE A 67 -10.43 -12.73 1.65
N VAL A 68 -10.21 -12.37 0.39
CA VAL A 68 -10.30 -13.33 -0.73
C VAL A 68 -9.27 -14.45 -0.59
N SER A 69 -8.05 -14.14 -0.12
CA SER A 69 -7.02 -15.16 0.10
C SER A 69 -7.38 -16.15 1.22
N ILE A 70 -8.02 -15.66 2.28
CA ILE A 70 -8.54 -16.48 3.39
C ILE A 70 -9.71 -17.35 2.91
N MET A 71 -10.67 -16.78 2.18
CA MET A 71 -11.82 -17.52 1.63
C MET A 71 -11.40 -18.65 0.69
N ILE A 72 -10.32 -18.46 -0.09
CA ILE A 72 -9.79 -19.48 -1.00
C ILE A 72 -8.86 -20.47 -0.27
N GLY A 73 -8.47 -20.20 0.97
CA GLY A 73 -7.52 -21.01 1.73
C GLY A 73 -6.09 -20.98 1.16
N ASN A 74 -5.72 -19.92 0.43
CA ASN A 74 -4.41 -19.83 -0.21
C ASN A 74 -3.36 -19.28 0.76
N GLN A 75 -2.67 -20.19 1.46
CA GLN A 75 -1.64 -19.86 2.45
C GLN A 75 -0.53 -18.94 1.91
N SER A 76 -0.16 -19.06 0.63
CA SER A 76 0.86 -18.20 0.04
C SER A 76 0.40 -16.74 -0.05
N TYR A 77 -0.85 -16.49 -0.45
CA TYR A 77 -1.37 -15.13 -0.55
C TYR A 77 -1.77 -14.57 0.81
N ILE A 78 -2.25 -15.39 1.73
CA ILE A 78 -2.51 -14.99 3.13
C ILE A 78 -1.22 -14.41 3.75
N ARG A 79 -0.09 -15.10 3.62
CA ARG A 79 1.21 -14.62 4.12
C ARG A 79 1.68 -13.35 3.42
N ARG A 80 1.50 -13.25 2.09
CA ARG A 80 1.92 -12.07 1.31
C ARG A 80 1.11 -10.83 1.66
N PHE A 81 -0.21 -10.94 1.73
CA PHE A 81 -1.06 -9.82 2.15
C PHE A 81 -0.83 -9.47 3.63
N GLY A 82 -0.62 -10.47 4.50
CA GLY A 82 -0.23 -10.22 5.89
C GLY A 82 1.09 -9.44 6.01
N ALA A 83 2.13 -9.82 5.26
CA ALA A 83 3.37 -9.06 5.19
C ALA A 83 3.15 -7.62 4.68
N MET A 84 2.23 -7.46 3.72
CA MET A 84 1.89 -6.13 3.20
C MET A 84 1.22 -5.25 4.26
N VAL A 85 0.30 -5.81 5.07
CA VAL A 85 -0.31 -5.09 6.21
C VAL A 85 0.77 -4.65 7.20
N ILE A 86 1.72 -5.53 7.53
CA ILE A 86 2.84 -5.21 8.43
C ILE A 86 3.69 -4.07 7.85
N LEU A 87 4.02 -4.11 6.55
CA LEU A 87 4.79 -3.06 5.88
C LEU A 87 4.07 -1.71 5.91
N VAL A 88 2.78 -1.69 5.61
CA VAL A 88 1.97 -0.46 5.66
C VAL A 88 1.95 0.10 7.08
N PHE A 89 1.71 -0.76 8.07
CA PHE A 89 1.70 -0.35 9.48
C PHE A 89 3.06 0.20 9.92
N ALA A 90 4.16 -0.51 9.58
CA ALA A 90 5.52 -0.08 9.89
C ALA A 90 5.84 1.29 9.26
N THR A 91 5.37 1.54 8.03
CA THR A 91 5.56 2.82 7.34
C THR A 91 4.79 3.95 8.02
N ILE A 92 3.54 3.69 8.42
CA ILE A 92 2.74 4.67 9.16
C ILE A 92 3.40 4.99 10.51
N VAL A 93 3.83 3.97 11.27
CA VAL A 93 4.53 4.16 12.54
C VAL A 93 5.84 4.93 12.35
N ALA A 94 6.65 4.58 11.34
CA ALA A 94 7.88 5.28 11.02
C ALA A 94 7.61 6.75 10.64
N SER A 95 6.56 7.00 9.84
CA SER A 95 6.18 8.37 9.48
C SER A 95 5.76 9.18 10.70
N LYS A 96 4.95 8.61 11.60
CA LYS A 96 4.58 9.27 12.85
C LYS A 96 5.83 9.58 13.70
N GLY A 97 6.76 8.65 13.80
CA GLY A 97 8.02 8.86 14.51
C GLY A 97 8.89 10.00 13.94
N ILE A 98 8.79 10.27 12.63
CA ILE A 98 9.50 11.37 11.96
C ILE A 98 8.79 12.72 12.16
N PHE A 99 7.45 12.72 12.23
CA PHE A 99 6.64 13.96 12.28
C PHE A 99 6.13 14.35 13.68
N GLY A 100 6.23 13.47 14.70
CA GLY A 100 5.73 13.70 16.07
C GLY A 100 4.41 13.01 16.36
#